data_AF-A0A1F5REB4-F1
#
_entry.id   AF-A0A1F5REB4-F1
#
_cell.length_a   1.000
_cell.length_b   1.000
_cell.length_c   1.000
_cell.angle_alpha   90.00
_cell.angle_beta   90.00
_cell.angle_gamma   90.00
#
_symmetry.space_group_name_H-M   'P 1'
#
loop_
_entity.id
_entity.type
_entity.pdbx_description
1 polymer ?
#
loop_
_entity_poly.entity_id
_entity_poly.type
_entity_poly.pdbx_seq_one_letter_code
_entity_poly.pdbx_strand_id
1 'polypeptide(L)'
;MARLIECVPNVSEGRRREVVDRLVQEAATVGGVTLLDSEMDADHNRSVITFAGEPEPVMEAAFRLARRAAELIDLNRHSGQHPRMGATDVIPLVPVEGVTLEDCAEWARQLGRRIGEELSIPVFLYEAAAARPERVSLADVRRGEFEGLRAAIGRDPARRPDFGPERIHPTAGAVAVGARRFLVAFNANLNTGDVRVAKAIAAAIRERSGGLANVRALGFSIEGGRRAQVSMNLVNVEATPIHRVLALVRDEAARRGALISGCEVVGLVPEFALLDAAAHALQLEAFRRDQVLELRLRQPPVSEAVSIATFFDQVAAAAPTPGGGTVAAFTGALATCLATMVANLTVGKKRYAAHQDAMRAIQREAEALRGSLMGLARRDSEAFEAVLRARRLPESTPAEQGARAEALAAAGIEAARVPLQTAEACLAVVELAGRAASLGNVNAVTDAGVAGLIARAAAEGALLNVEINLKSLSASADKDDVERGLKRLREALGPAAQRGLDALHAALNA
;
A
#
# COMPACT_ATOMS: atom_id res chain seq x y z
N MET A 1 -3.96 8.67 0.49
CA MET A 1 -4.57 7.32 0.53
C MET A 1 -4.04 6.65 1.79
N ALA A 2 -4.86 5.84 2.47
CA ALA A 2 -4.37 5.03 3.58
C ALA A 2 -3.31 4.04 3.07
N ARG A 3 -2.24 3.82 3.82
CA ARG A 3 -1.20 2.82 3.54
C ARG A 3 -1.48 1.65 4.46
N LEU A 4 -2.03 0.56 3.93
CA LEU A 4 -2.43 -0.58 4.74
C LEU A 4 -1.48 -1.75 4.48
N ILE A 5 -0.91 -2.28 5.57
CA ILE A 5 -0.16 -3.54 5.56
C ILE A 5 -0.79 -4.54 6.51
N GLU A 6 -0.66 -5.82 6.18
CA GLU A 6 -0.93 -6.94 7.06
C GLU A 6 0.40 -7.45 7.64
N CYS A 7 0.38 -7.86 8.89
CA CYS A 7 1.46 -8.58 9.54
C CYS A 7 0.93 -9.90 10.09
N VAL A 8 1.67 -10.98 9.84
CA VAL A 8 1.25 -12.34 10.21
C VAL A 8 2.30 -13.06 11.05
N PRO A 9 2.62 -12.60 12.29
CA PRO A 9 3.63 -13.25 13.11
C PRO A 9 3.29 -14.71 13.43
N ASN A 10 4.31 -15.54 13.35
CA ASN A 10 4.23 -16.95 13.67
C ASN A 10 4.97 -17.20 14.98
N VAL A 11 4.28 -17.73 15.98
CA VAL A 11 4.79 -17.90 17.33
C VAL A 11 4.89 -19.37 17.66
N SER A 12 6.00 -19.78 18.27
CA SER A 12 6.25 -21.16 18.72
C SER A 12 5.54 -21.45 20.04
N GLU A 13 4.22 -21.35 20.03
CA GLU A 13 3.33 -21.73 21.13
C GLU A 13 1.96 -22.01 20.54
N GLY A 14 1.37 -23.17 20.79
CA GLY A 14 0.03 -23.54 20.32
C GLY A 14 -0.82 -24.28 21.36
N ARG A 15 -0.33 -24.40 22.60
CA ARG A 15 -0.97 -25.18 23.68
C ARG A 15 -1.37 -24.32 24.87
N ARG A 16 -0.55 -23.33 25.23
CA ARG A 16 -0.77 -22.38 26.33
C ARG A 16 -1.55 -21.17 25.85
N ARG A 17 -2.88 -21.25 25.93
CA ARG A 17 -3.79 -20.18 25.50
C ARG A 17 -3.51 -18.86 26.20
N GLU A 18 -3.21 -18.91 27.49
CA GLU A 18 -2.87 -17.74 28.30
C GLU A 18 -1.61 -17.00 27.84
N VAL A 19 -0.67 -17.71 27.21
CA VAL A 19 0.53 -17.10 26.62
C VAL A 19 0.16 -16.41 25.31
N VAL A 20 -0.57 -17.09 24.43
CA VAL A 20 -0.98 -16.54 23.13
C VAL A 20 -1.88 -15.32 23.29
N ASP A 21 -2.87 -15.37 24.19
CA ASP A 21 -3.77 -14.24 24.46
C ASP A 21 -3.00 -13.01 24.94
N ARG A 22 -1.95 -13.18 25.75
CA ARG A 22 -1.06 -12.07 26.15
C ARG A 22 -0.32 -11.46 24.97
N LEU A 23 0.16 -12.29 24.02
CA LEU A 23 0.84 -11.80 22.82
C LEU A 23 -0.12 -11.05 21.89
N VAL A 24 -1.32 -11.58 21.72
CA VAL A 24 -2.40 -10.94 20.96
C VAL A 24 -2.75 -9.59 21.58
N GLN A 25 -2.85 -9.52 22.91
CA GLN A 25 -3.14 -8.27 23.63
C GLN A 25 -2.03 -7.22 23.47
N GLU A 26 -0.76 -7.61 23.48
CA GLU A 26 0.36 -6.68 23.21
C GLU A 26 0.26 -6.04 21.82
N ALA A 27 -0.11 -6.83 20.81
CA ALA A 27 -0.32 -6.30 19.46
C ALA A 27 -1.58 -5.42 19.38
N ALA A 28 -2.68 -5.85 19.98
CA ALA A 28 -3.98 -5.16 19.91
C ALA A 28 -4.03 -3.84 20.69
N THR A 29 -3.15 -3.62 21.67
CA THR A 29 -3.08 -2.38 22.44
C THR A 29 -2.32 -1.25 21.74
N VAL A 30 -1.68 -1.54 20.60
CA VAL A 30 -1.02 -0.51 19.79
C VAL A 30 -2.09 0.26 19.00
N GLY A 31 -2.21 1.56 19.27
CA GLY A 31 -3.16 2.42 18.55
C GLY A 31 -2.90 2.41 17.04
N GLY A 32 -3.95 2.19 16.24
CA GLY A 32 -3.86 2.10 14.78
C GLY A 32 -3.67 0.68 14.24
N VAL A 33 -3.65 -0.35 15.10
CA VAL A 33 -3.63 -1.76 14.72
C VAL A 33 -5.00 -2.38 14.92
N THR A 34 -5.45 -3.15 13.93
CA THR A 34 -6.65 -3.98 14.00
C THR A 34 -6.24 -5.44 14.02
N LEU A 35 -6.55 -6.14 15.11
CA LEU A 35 -6.42 -7.60 15.16
C LEU A 35 -7.49 -8.22 14.25
N LEU A 36 -7.05 -9.07 13.32
CA LEU A 36 -7.93 -9.72 12.35
C LEU A 36 -8.21 -11.17 12.74
N ASP A 37 -7.19 -11.90 13.17
CA ASP A 37 -7.32 -13.32 13.50
C ASP A 37 -6.20 -13.82 14.44
N SER A 38 -6.44 -14.92 15.13
CA SER A 38 -5.47 -15.63 15.95
C SER A 38 -5.78 -17.13 15.99
N GLU A 39 -5.07 -17.91 15.18
CA GLU A 39 -5.20 -19.37 15.14
C GLU A 39 -4.14 -20.05 16.01
N MET A 40 -4.55 -21.07 16.77
CA MET A 40 -3.65 -21.91 17.57
C MET A 40 -3.75 -23.35 17.10
N ASP A 41 -2.59 -24.00 16.94
CA ASP A 41 -2.50 -25.41 16.59
C ASP A 41 -1.67 -26.16 17.66
N ALA A 42 -2.36 -27.02 18.42
CA ALA A 42 -1.76 -27.77 19.52
C ALA A 42 -0.81 -28.90 19.06
N ASP A 43 -1.06 -29.48 17.89
CA ASP A 43 -0.27 -30.59 17.33
C ASP A 43 1.05 -30.06 16.76
N HIS A 44 0.98 -28.98 16.00
CA HIS A 44 2.13 -28.25 15.48
C HIS A 44 2.82 -27.39 16.55
N ASN A 45 2.15 -27.16 17.70
CA ASN A 45 2.57 -26.29 18.81
C ASN A 45 3.03 -24.90 18.32
N ARG A 46 2.18 -24.28 17.49
CA ARG A 46 2.39 -22.99 16.85
C ARG A 46 1.09 -22.20 16.85
N SER A 47 1.22 -20.88 16.90
CA SER A 47 0.12 -19.95 16.64
C SER A 47 0.46 -19.01 15.52
N VAL A 48 -0.56 -18.57 14.81
CA VAL A 48 -0.49 -17.57 13.76
C VAL A 48 -1.39 -16.42 14.17
N ILE A 49 -0.81 -15.24 14.34
CA ILE A 49 -1.54 -14.04 14.74
C ILE A 49 -1.54 -13.13 13.52
N THR A 50 -2.71 -12.56 13.20
CA THR A 50 -2.91 -11.73 12.01
C THR A 50 -3.48 -10.38 12.43
N PHE A 51 -2.80 -9.30 12.06
CA PHE A 51 -3.27 -7.93 12.29
C PHE A 51 -2.88 -7.02 11.14
N ALA A 52 -3.61 -5.93 10.97
CA ALA A 52 -3.38 -4.95 9.91
C ALA A 52 -3.51 -3.52 10.41
N GLY A 53 -2.94 -2.58 9.67
CA GLY A 53 -2.94 -1.16 10.00
C GLY A 53 -1.94 -0.37 9.15
N GLU A 54 -1.73 0.88 9.52
CA GLU A 54 -0.65 1.69 8.93
C GLU A 54 0.73 1.09 9.29
N PRO A 55 1.78 1.34 8.48
CA PRO A 55 3.05 0.66 8.61
C PRO A 55 3.71 0.82 9.99
N GLU A 56 3.72 2.04 10.52
CA GLU A 56 4.39 2.35 11.78
C GLU A 56 3.73 1.67 12.99
N PRO A 57 2.39 1.76 13.21
CA PRO A 57 1.71 0.98 14.24
C PRO A 57 1.89 -0.54 14.11
N VAL A 58 1.81 -1.07 12.88
CA VAL A 58 1.95 -2.52 12.65
C VAL A 58 3.35 -3.00 13.00
N MET A 59 4.40 -2.25 12.63
CA MET A 59 5.77 -2.56 13.04
C MET A 59 5.96 -2.51 14.55
N GLU A 60 5.36 -1.54 15.23
CA GLU A 60 5.41 -1.44 16.69
C GLU A 60 4.71 -2.63 17.37
N ALA A 61 3.53 -3.04 16.89
CA ALA A 61 2.83 -4.22 17.38
C ALA A 61 3.65 -5.51 17.17
N ALA A 62 4.25 -5.68 15.99
CA ALA A 62 5.11 -6.82 15.69
C ALA A 62 6.34 -6.87 16.61
N PHE A 63 6.96 -5.72 16.87
CA PHE A 63 8.09 -5.62 17.80
C PHE A 63 7.70 -5.97 19.24
N ARG A 64 6.60 -5.41 19.76
CA ARG A 64 6.10 -5.70 21.11
C ARG A 64 5.74 -7.17 21.29
N LEU A 65 5.09 -7.76 20.29
CA LEU A 65 4.76 -9.17 20.25
C LEU A 65 6.04 -10.02 20.31
N ALA A 66 7.06 -9.70 19.49
CA ALA A 66 8.33 -10.42 19.50
C ALA A 66 9.06 -10.32 20.85
N ARG A 67 9.08 -9.13 21.45
CA ARG A 67 9.63 -8.91 22.80
C ARG A 67 8.91 -9.77 23.83
N ARG A 68 7.58 -9.72 23.85
CA ARG A 68 6.80 -10.47 24.83
C ARG A 68 6.89 -11.98 24.62
N ALA A 69 6.98 -12.44 23.38
CA ALA A 69 7.22 -13.83 23.05
C ALA A 69 8.58 -14.31 23.61
N ALA A 70 9.63 -13.50 23.48
CA ALA A 70 10.95 -13.81 24.03
C ALA A 70 10.97 -13.93 25.56
N GLU A 71 10.08 -13.22 26.27
CA GLU A 71 9.91 -13.30 27.73
C GLU A 71 9.11 -14.53 28.18
N LEU A 72 8.09 -14.94 27.42
CA LEU A 72 7.12 -15.97 27.83
C LEU A 72 7.39 -17.37 27.27
N ILE A 73 8.22 -17.48 26.24
CA ILE A 73 8.49 -18.73 25.52
C ILE A 73 9.96 -19.10 25.65
N ASP A 74 10.20 -20.30 26.16
CA ASP A 74 11.52 -20.93 26.22
C ASP A 74 11.59 -22.10 25.25
N LEU A 75 12.31 -21.91 24.13
CA LEU A 75 12.46 -22.95 23.12
C LEU A 75 13.22 -24.18 23.61
N ASN A 76 13.99 -24.09 24.70
CA ASN A 76 14.62 -25.28 25.30
C ASN A 76 13.59 -26.28 25.84
N ARG A 77 12.36 -25.83 26.07
CA ARG A 77 11.23 -26.65 26.53
C ARG A 77 10.14 -26.80 25.47
N HIS A 78 10.34 -26.23 24.29
CA HIS A 78 9.38 -26.29 23.19
C HIS A 78 9.65 -27.50 22.30
N SER A 79 8.57 -28.22 21.97
CA SER A 79 8.55 -29.24 20.92
C SER A 79 7.21 -29.17 20.19
N GLY A 80 7.24 -29.39 18.88
CA GLY A 80 6.06 -29.38 18.01
C GLY A 80 6.38 -30.06 16.67
N GLN A 81 5.34 -30.46 15.94
CA GLN A 81 5.53 -31.11 14.63
C GLN A 81 5.98 -30.11 13.54
N HIS A 82 5.79 -28.81 13.76
CA HIS A 82 6.17 -27.77 12.80
C HIS A 82 7.61 -27.29 13.03
N PRO A 83 8.44 -27.19 11.97
CA PRO A 83 9.78 -26.65 12.08
C PRO A 83 9.79 -25.23 12.66
N ARG A 84 10.68 -24.97 13.62
CA ARG A 84 10.76 -23.68 14.32
C ARG A 84 12.19 -23.31 14.68
N MET A 85 12.52 -22.04 14.63
CA MET A 85 13.81 -21.50 15.05
C MET A 85 13.73 -20.40 16.11
N GLY A 86 12.53 -19.84 16.33
CA GLY A 86 12.32 -18.68 17.20
C GLY A 86 11.06 -18.78 18.04
N ALA A 87 11.07 -18.15 19.23
CA ALA A 87 9.86 -17.91 20.02
C ALA A 87 8.82 -17.16 19.18
N THR A 88 9.28 -16.12 18.49
CA THR A 88 8.66 -15.65 17.23
C THR A 88 9.52 -16.16 16.09
N ASP A 89 8.95 -17.03 15.27
CA ASP A 89 9.67 -17.79 14.26
C ASP A 89 9.77 -17.02 12.93
N VAL A 90 8.68 -16.39 12.49
CA VAL A 90 8.68 -15.49 11.33
C VAL A 90 7.71 -14.32 11.50
N ILE A 91 8.09 -13.16 10.98
CA ILE A 91 7.28 -11.95 10.88
C ILE A 91 7.25 -11.48 9.41
N PRO A 92 6.23 -11.87 8.63
CA PRO A 92 5.97 -11.32 7.31
C PRO A 92 5.21 -9.99 7.39
N LEU A 93 5.63 -9.01 6.60
CA LEU A 93 4.83 -7.85 6.21
C LEU A 93 4.26 -8.06 4.80
N VAL A 94 2.98 -7.81 4.63
CA VAL A 94 2.24 -8.08 3.39
C VAL A 94 1.56 -6.78 2.93
N PRO A 95 1.77 -6.34 1.67
CA PRO A 95 1.09 -5.16 1.15
C PRO A 95 -0.42 -5.44 0.98
N VAL A 96 -1.27 -4.52 1.46
CA VAL A 96 -2.74 -4.64 1.34
C VAL A 96 -3.30 -3.51 0.46
N GLU A 97 -3.07 -2.25 0.82
CA GLU A 97 -3.60 -1.10 0.07
C GLU A 97 -2.64 0.09 0.11
N GLY A 98 -2.47 0.78 -1.02
CA GLY A 98 -1.65 2.01 -1.07
C GLY A 98 -0.16 1.83 -0.79
N VAL A 99 0.34 0.59 -0.84
CA VAL A 99 1.72 0.21 -0.51
C VAL A 99 2.26 -0.84 -1.49
N THR A 100 3.56 -0.81 -1.74
CA THR A 100 4.24 -1.79 -2.60
C THR A 100 4.90 -2.91 -1.78
N LEU A 101 5.31 -3.98 -2.47
CA LEU A 101 6.08 -5.05 -1.83
C LEU A 101 7.48 -4.56 -1.41
N GLU A 102 8.04 -3.65 -2.19
CA GLU A 102 9.33 -3.00 -1.95
C GLU A 102 9.28 -2.14 -0.68
N ASP A 103 8.21 -1.35 -0.48
CA ASP A 103 7.99 -0.59 0.76
C ASP A 103 7.96 -1.52 1.98
N CYS A 104 7.21 -2.63 1.87
CA CYS A 104 7.14 -3.65 2.92
C CYS A 104 8.51 -4.29 3.19
N ALA A 105 9.34 -4.48 2.17
CA ALA A 105 10.68 -5.02 2.32
C ALA A 105 11.60 -4.05 3.07
N GLU A 106 11.48 -2.74 2.84
CA GLU A 106 12.19 -1.72 3.61
C GLU A 106 11.76 -1.69 5.07
N TRP A 107 10.45 -1.71 5.33
CA TRP A 107 9.92 -1.78 6.70
C TRP A 107 10.31 -3.08 7.42
N ALA A 108 10.32 -4.22 6.72
CA ALA A 108 10.81 -5.48 7.26
C ALA A 108 12.29 -5.40 7.67
N ARG A 109 13.13 -4.70 6.90
CA ARG A 109 14.54 -4.45 7.27
C ARG A 109 14.66 -3.56 8.50
N GLN A 110 13.83 -2.51 8.61
CA GLN A 110 13.81 -1.62 9.76
C GLN A 110 13.38 -2.37 11.04
N LEU A 111 12.27 -3.12 10.96
CA LEU A 111 11.78 -3.95 12.06
C LEU A 111 12.81 -5.00 12.46
N GLY A 112 13.41 -5.70 11.48
CA GLY A 112 14.44 -6.69 11.72
C GLY A 112 15.67 -6.12 12.42
N ARG A 113 16.14 -4.93 12.01
CA ARG A 113 17.24 -4.23 12.69
C ARG A 113 16.89 -3.94 14.15
N ARG A 114 15.71 -3.36 14.39
CA ARG A 114 15.24 -3.00 15.73
C ARG A 114 15.13 -4.21 16.66
N ILE A 115 14.57 -5.33 16.17
CA ILE A 115 14.52 -6.59 16.92
C ILE A 115 15.94 -7.08 17.24
N GLY A 116 16.85 -7.04 16.26
CA GLY A 116 18.22 -7.47 16.46
C GLY A 116 18.99 -6.67 17.49
N GLU A 117 18.84 -5.35 17.47
CA GLU A 117 19.53 -4.40 18.34
C GLU A 117 18.91 -4.35 19.74
N GLU A 118 17.60 -4.17 19.86
CA GLU A 118 16.94 -3.94 21.15
C GLU A 118 16.65 -5.24 21.90
N LEU A 119 16.36 -6.35 21.21
CA LEU A 119 16.01 -7.63 21.85
C LEU A 119 17.20 -8.61 21.89
N SER A 120 18.33 -8.27 21.25
CA SER A 120 19.49 -9.16 21.13
C SER A 120 19.15 -10.55 20.55
N ILE A 121 18.20 -10.60 19.61
CA ILE A 121 17.80 -11.81 18.90
C ILE A 121 18.42 -11.79 17.49
N PRO A 122 19.14 -12.83 17.04
CA PRO A 122 19.62 -12.87 15.66
C PRO A 122 18.46 -12.88 14.67
N VAL A 123 18.53 -12.01 13.67
CA VAL A 123 17.50 -11.82 12.65
C VAL A 123 18.00 -12.24 11.28
N PHE A 124 17.17 -12.98 10.55
CA PHE A 124 17.38 -13.32 9.14
C PHE A 124 16.32 -12.65 8.27
N LEU A 125 16.76 -11.94 7.25
CA LEU A 125 15.85 -11.34 6.26
C LEU A 125 15.50 -12.36 5.19
N TYR A 126 14.22 -12.46 4.83
CA TYR A 126 13.75 -13.45 3.84
C TYR A 126 12.76 -12.86 2.82
N GLU A 127 12.45 -13.64 1.77
CA GLU A 127 11.62 -13.25 0.62
C GLU A 127 12.07 -11.88 0.04
N ALA A 128 11.16 -10.92 -0.20
CA ALA A 128 11.52 -9.65 -0.82
C ALA A 128 12.48 -8.78 0.03
N ALA A 129 12.59 -9.06 1.33
CA ALA A 129 13.54 -8.38 2.21
C ALA A 129 14.93 -9.02 2.22
N ALA A 130 15.09 -10.23 1.67
CA ALA A 130 16.31 -11.01 1.75
C ALA A 130 17.52 -10.22 1.23
N ALA A 131 18.59 -10.18 2.03
CA ALA A 131 19.84 -9.53 1.64
C ALA A 131 20.70 -10.41 0.71
N ARG A 132 20.37 -11.71 0.62
CA ARG A 132 21.10 -12.70 -0.17
C ARG A 132 20.14 -13.65 -0.89
N PRO A 133 20.45 -14.10 -2.11
CA PRO A 133 19.59 -15.00 -2.88
C PRO A 133 19.22 -16.30 -2.13
N GLU A 134 20.17 -16.88 -1.41
CA GLU A 134 19.96 -18.11 -0.62
C GLU A 134 19.00 -17.96 0.57
N ARG A 135 18.55 -16.73 0.89
CA ARG A 135 17.61 -16.45 2.00
C ARG A 135 16.20 -16.12 1.53
N VAL A 136 15.94 -16.11 0.23
CA VAL A 136 14.59 -15.86 -0.30
C VAL A 136 13.60 -16.88 0.28
N SER A 137 14.00 -18.16 0.32
CA SER A 137 13.20 -19.25 0.88
C SER A 137 13.29 -19.33 2.41
N LEU A 138 12.14 -19.19 3.07
CA LEU A 138 12.02 -19.36 4.51
C LEU A 138 12.45 -20.77 4.99
N ALA A 139 12.24 -21.79 4.18
CA ALA A 139 12.66 -23.16 4.52
C ALA A 139 14.19 -23.28 4.59
N ASP A 140 14.91 -22.52 3.77
CA ASP A 140 16.37 -22.52 3.76
C ASP A 140 16.92 -21.73 4.96
N VAL A 141 16.28 -20.61 5.30
CA VAL A 141 16.58 -19.85 6.52
C VAL A 141 16.39 -20.71 7.77
N ARG A 142 15.25 -21.41 7.88
CA ARG A 142 14.91 -22.28 9.03
C ARG A 142 15.61 -23.62 9.05
N ARG A 143 16.41 -23.97 8.04
CA ARG A 143 17.02 -25.30 7.94
C ARG A 143 17.85 -25.60 9.19
N GLY A 144 17.59 -26.74 9.83
CA GLY A 144 18.24 -27.13 11.08
C GLY A 144 17.56 -26.60 12.33
N GLU A 145 16.49 -25.80 12.20
CA GLU A 145 15.65 -25.35 13.31
C GLU A 145 16.43 -24.63 14.42
N PHE A 146 15.89 -24.58 15.63
CA PHE A 146 16.54 -23.96 16.78
C PHE A 146 17.88 -24.62 17.15
N GLU A 147 17.91 -25.96 17.19
CA GLU A 147 19.09 -26.72 17.63
C GLU A 147 20.26 -26.60 16.65
N GLY A 148 19.98 -26.70 15.35
CA GLY A 148 20.99 -26.55 14.30
C GLY A 148 21.50 -25.12 14.21
N LEU A 149 20.63 -24.11 14.33
CA LEU A 149 21.06 -22.71 14.36
C LEU A 149 21.88 -22.38 15.61
N ARG A 150 21.57 -22.97 16.77
CA ARG A 150 22.40 -22.86 17.97
C ARG A 150 23.82 -23.36 17.73
N ALA A 151 23.95 -24.44 16.97
CA ALA A 151 25.25 -25.01 16.66
C ALA A 151 26.02 -24.22 15.58
N ALA A 152 25.31 -23.60 14.64
CA ALA A 152 25.90 -23.00 13.45
C ALA A 152 26.16 -21.49 13.52
N ILE A 153 25.30 -20.70 14.17
CA ILE A 153 25.49 -19.24 14.26
C ILE A 153 26.80 -18.94 15.02
N GLY A 154 27.63 -18.05 14.45
CA GLY A 154 28.95 -17.70 14.98
C GLY A 154 30.07 -18.70 14.64
N ARG A 155 29.75 -19.81 13.96
CA ARG A 155 30.72 -20.82 13.50
C ARG A 155 30.70 -21.01 11.99
N ASP A 156 29.52 -20.99 11.39
CA ASP A 156 29.31 -21.10 9.95
C ASP A 156 29.02 -19.70 9.37
N PRO A 157 29.92 -19.14 8.52
CA PRO A 157 29.72 -17.86 7.86
C PRO A 157 28.43 -17.77 7.03
N ALA A 158 27.93 -18.90 6.51
CA ALA A 158 26.67 -18.93 5.76
C ALA A 158 25.46 -18.63 6.66
N ARG A 159 25.58 -18.90 7.97
CA ARG A 159 24.55 -18.70 9.00
C ARG A 159 24.69 -17.39 9.77
N ARG A 160 25.53 -16.47 9.31
CA ARG A 160 25.65 -15.13 9.91
C ARG A 160 24.32 -14.36 9.79
N PRO A 161 23.68 -13.91 10.89
CA PRO A 161 22.43 -13.17 10.81
C PRO A 161 22.60 -11.83 10.08
N ASP A 162 21.52 -11.30 9.54
CA ASP A 162 21.51 -9.97 8.90
C ASP A 162 21.56 -8.84 9.93
N PHE A 163 20.87 -9.02 11.07
CA PHE A 163 20.91 -8.11 12.21
C PHE A 163 20.98 -8.88 13.54
N GLY A 164 21.39 -8.18 14.60
CA GLY A 164 21.54 -8.76 15.93
C GLY A 164 22.83 -9.56 16.10
N PRO A 165 22.98 -10.26 17.23
CA PRO A 165 24.25 -10.87 17.61
C PRO A 165 24.57 -12.13 16.80
N GLU A 166 25.85 -12.40 16.54
CA GLU A 166 26.32 -13.66 15.91
C GLU A 166 26.35 -14.84 16.90
N ARG A 167 25.28 -14.96 17.71
CA ARG A 167 24.99 -16.10 18.57
C ARG A 167 23.48 -16.24 18.68
N ILE A 168 22.99 -17.47 18.87
CA ILE A 168 21.57 -17.70 19.09
C ILE A 168 21.12 -17.09 20.42
N HIS A 169 19.89 -16.58 20.50
CA HIS A 169 19.32 -16.17 21.77
C HIS A 169 19.05 -17.42 22.63
N PRO A 170 19.42 -17.46 23.93
CA PRO A 170 19.37 -18.68 24.76
C PRO A 170 18.02 -19.39 24.83
N THR A 171 16.93 -18.62 24.93
CA THR A 171 15.55 -19.13 25.04
C THR A 171 14.71 -18.80 23.80
N ALA A 172 14.77 -17.56 23.31
CA ALA A 172 13.98 -17.08 22.18
C ALA A 172 14.45 -17.51 20.78
N GLY A 173 15.67 -18.04 20.60
CA GLY A 173 16.13 -18.51 19.29
C GLY A 173 16.53 -17.42 18.30
N ALA A 174 16.05 -17.53 17.07
CA ALA A 174 16.26 -16.59 15.96
C ALA A 174 14.93 -16.28 15.28
N VAL A 175 14.81 -15.09 14.67
CA VAL A 175 13.58 -14.69 13.97
C VAL A 175 13.85 -14.42 12.49
N ALA A 176 12.94 -14.85 11.62
CA ALA A 176 12.92 -14.42 10.23
C ALA A 176 12.00 -13.21 10.09
N VAL A 177 12.45 -12.14 9.44
CA VAL A 177 11.62 -10.97 9.16
C VAL A 177 11.65 -10.71 7.66
N GLY A 178 10.52 -10.48 7.03
CA GLY A 178 10.51 -10.29 5.58
C GLY A 178 9.23 -9.72 5.04
N ALA A 179 9.21 -9.51 3.74
CA ALA A 179 8.05 -9.04 3.02
C ALA A 179 7.69 -10.02 1.92
N ARG A 180 6.39 -10.31 1.80
CA ARG A 180 5.89 -11.24 0.80
C ARG A 180 4.53 -10.81 0.30
N ARG A 181 4.15 -11.33 -0.87
CA ARG A 181 2.76 -11.25 -1.34
C ARG A 181 1.83 -12.03 -0.41
N PHE A 182 0.54 -11.74 -0.53
CA PHE A 182 -0.49 -12.48 0.17
C PHE A 182 -0.38 -13.96 -0.20
N LEU A 183 -0.40 -14.81 0.83
CA LEU A 183 -0.33 -16.25 0.68
C LEU A 183 -1.68 -16.81 1.06
N VAL A 184 -2.29 -17.57 0.16
CA VAL A 184 -3.57 -18.24 0.43
C VAL A 184 -3.29 -19.70 0.75
N ALA A 185 -3.61 -20.10 1.98
CA ALA A 185 -3.63 -21.51 2.36
C ALA A 185 -4.96 -22.12 1.93
N PHE A 186 -4.91 -23.02 0.96
CA PHE A 186 -6.09 -23.61 0.33
C PHE A 186 -5.93 -25.12 0.29
N ASN A 187 -6.89 -25.84 0.86
CA ASN A 187 -6.86 -27.30 0.94
C ASN A 187 -7.96 -27.90 0.07
N ALA A 188 -7.65 -29.04 -0.56
CA ALA A 188 -8.62 -29.85 -1.29
C ALA A 188 -8.75 -31.23 -0.63
N ASN A 189 -9.95 -31.54 -0.13
CA ASN A 189 -10.29 -32.80 0.51
C ASN A 189 -10.68 -33.84 -0.54
N LEU A 190 -10.07 -35.01 -0.51
CA LEU A 190 -10.37 -36.10 -1.42
C LEU A 190 -11.39 -37.06 -0.81
N ASN A 191 -12.22 -37.68 -1.65
CA ASN A 191 -13.19 -38.71 -1.23
C ASN A 191 -12.55 -40.08 -0.92
N THR A 192 -11.25 -40.12 -0.63
CA THR A 192 -10.49 -41.35 -0.32
C THR A 192 -9.62 -41.12 0.91
N GLY A 193 -9.41 -42.15 1.73
CA GLY A 193 -8.45 -42.12 2.85
C GLY A 193 -7.01 -42.40 2.43
N ASP A 194 -6.74 -42.73 1.15
CA ASP A 194 -5.39 -43.07 0.71
C ASP A 194 -4.51 -41.81 0.55
N VAL A 195 -3.70 -41.55 1.58
CA VAL A 195 -2.73 -40.43 1.59
C VAL A 195 -1.72 -40.49 0.44
N ARG A 196 -1.45 -41.66 -0.17
CA ARG A 196 -0.55 -41.77 -1.33
C ARG A 196 -1.11 -41.03 -2.53
N VAL A 197 -2.43 -41.03 -2.70
CA VAL A 197 -3.11 -40.26 -3.75
C VAL A 197 -2.89 -38.77 -3.55
N ALA A 198 -3.14 -38.26 -2.33
CA ALA A 198 -2.90 -36.85 -2.02
C ALA A 198 -1.44 -36.44 -2.18
N LYS A 199 -0.49 -37.28 -1.75
CA LYS A 199 0.95 -37.03 -1.92
C LYS A 199 1.36 -36.98 -3.39
N ALA A 200 0.79 -37.85 -4.22
CA ALA A 200 1.05 -37.86 -5.66
C ALA A 200 0.47 -36.63 -6.36
N ILE A 201 -0.75 -36.20 -6.00
CA ILE A 201 -1.35 -34.96 -6.53
C ILE A 201 -0.53 -33.75 -6.10
N ALA A 202 -0.18 -33.65 -4.80
CA ALA A 202 0.68 -32.58 -4.28
C ALA A 202 2.04 -32.51 -4.99
N ALA A 203 2.59 -33.66 -5.40
CA ALA A 203 3.81 -33.70 -6.20
C ALA A 203 3.61 -33.20 -7.63
N ALA A 204 2.49 -33.51 -8.27
CA ALA A 204 2.20 -33.07 -9.62
C ALA A 204 1.94 -31.55 -9.72
N ILE A 205 1.32 -30.95 -8.70
CA ILE A 205 0.92 -29.53 -8.77
C ILE A 205 1.97 -28.54 -8.26
N ARG A 206 2.91 -28.97 -7.41
CA ARG A 206 3.83 -28.04 -6.74
C ARG A 206 5.02 -27.67 -7.62
N GLU A 207 5.45 -26.43 -7.53
CA GLU A 207 6.52 -25.85 -8.33
C GLU A 207 7.83 -26.66 -8.27
N ARG A 208 8.27 -27.03 -7.06
CA ARG A 208 9.55 -27.77 -6.85
C ARG A 208 9.63 -29.13 -7.56
N SER A 209 8.52 -29.63 -8.09
CA SER A 209 8.42 -30.91 -8.78
C SER A 209 8.03 -30.73 -10.25
N GLY A 210 8.13 -29.51 -10.79
CA GLY A 210 7.78 -29.19 -12.18
C GLY A 210 6.30 -28.85 -12.40
N GLY A 211 5.53 -28.67 -11.32
CA GLY A 211 4.12 -28.29 -11.38
C GLY A 211 3.92 -26.79 -11.64
N LEU A 212 2.86 -26.24 -11.07
CA LEU A 212 2.51 -24.83 -11.23
C LEU A 212 3.46 -23.94 -10.42
N ALA A 213 3.95 -22.87 -11.05
CA ALA A 213 4.69 -21.83 -10.37
C ALA A 213 3.85 -21.22 -9.22
N ASN A 214 4.50 -20.80 -8.16
CA ASN A 214 3.89 -20.20 -6.96
C ASN A 214 2.98 -21.15 -6.17
N VAL A 215 3.08 -22.47 -6.38
CA VAL A 215 2.33 -23.48 -5.64
C VAL A 215 3.27 -24.34 -4.81
N ARG A 216 3.08 -24.33 -3.50
CA ARG A 216 3.71 -25.28 -2.56
C ARG A 216 2.62 -26.21 -2.06
N ALA A 217 2.83 -27.53 -2.14
CA ALA A 217 1.80 -28.50 -1.75
C ALA A 217 2.35 -29.75 -1.06
N LEU A 218 1.55 -30.28 -0.13
CA LEU A 218 1.78 -31.52 0.61
C LEU A 218 0.48 -32.35 0.69
N GLY A 219 0.63 -33.65 0.90
CA GLY A 219 -0.50 -34.59 1.03
C GLY A 219 -0.58 -35.14 2.44
N PHE A 220 -1.75 -35.00 3.07
CA PHE A 220 -2.01 -35.38 4.45
C PHE A 220 -3.15 -36.39 4.56
N SER A 221 -3.13 -37.09 5.69
CA SER A 221 -4.23 -37.91 6.17
C SER A 221 -5.00 -37.10 7.22
N ILE A 222 -6.32 -37.00 7.08
CA ILE A 222 -7.18 -36.24 7.99
C ILE A 222 -8.29 -37.16 8.54
N GLU A 223 -8.96 -36.72 9.61
CA GLU A 223 -10.04 -37.48 10.28
C GLU A 223 -9.65 -38.90 10.67
N GLY A 224 -8.43 -39.08 11.20
CA GLY A 224 -7.93 -40.40 11.58
C GLY A 224 -7.76 -41.37 10.42
N GLY A 225 -7.55 -40.88 9.19
CA GLY A 225 -7.31 -41.72 8.01
C GLY A 225 -8.53 -42.00 7.14
N ARG A 226 -9.68 -41.40 7.46
CA ARG A 226 -10.90 -41.57 6.64
C ARG A 226 -10.85 -40.77 5.35
N ARG A 227 -10.14 -39.64 5.34
CA ARG A 227 -9.97 -38.78 4.16
C ARG A 227 -8.52 -38.35 4.00
N ALA A 228 -8.13 -38.13 2.76
CA ALA A 228 -6.85 -37.57 2.38
C ALA A 228 -7.05 -36.13 1.90
N GLN A 229 -6.07 -35.27 2.14
CA GLN A 229 -6.14 -33.85 1.80
C GLN A 229 -4.89 -33.43 1.05
N VAL A 230 -5.07 -32.67 -0.02
CA VAL A 230 -4.00 -31.93 -0.69
C VAL A 230 -3.98 -30.53 -0.08
N SER A 231 -3.00 -30.26 0.77
CA SER A 231 -2.82 -28.95 1.38
C SER A 231 -1.86 -28.10 0.55
N MET A 232 -2.24 -26.86 0.27
CA MET A 232 -1.54 -25.99 -0.66
C MET A 232 -1.35 -24.59 -0.08
N ASN A 233 -0.15 -24.03 -0.27
CA ASN A 233 0.14 -22.62 -0.09
C ASN A 233 0.33 -21.98 -1.47
N LEU A 234 -0.58 -21.09 -1.82
CA LEU A 234 -0.55 -20.30 -3.05
C LEU A 234 0.14 -18.97 -2.76
N VAL A 235 1.41 -18.85 -3.13
CA VAL A 235 2.25 -17.70 -2.71
C VAL A 235 2.08 -16.46 -3.59
N ASN A 236 1.41 -16.60 -4.74
CA ASN A 236 1.02 -15.51 -5.62
C ASN A 236 -0.24 -15.88 -6.41
N VAL A 237 -1.40 -15.58 -5.83
CA VAL A 237 -2.71 -15.91 -6.42
C VAL A 237 -3.09 -15.03 -7.62
N GLU A 238 -2.42 -13.90 -7.83
CA GLU A 238 -2.58 -13.11 -9.05
C GLU A 238 -1.95 -13.82 -10.26
N ALA A 239 -0.76 -14.40 -10.08
CA ALA A 239 -0.05 -15.13 -11.13
C ALA A 239 -0.59 -16.55 -11.33
N THR A 240 -0.91 -17.24 -10.23
CA THR A 240 -1.45 -18.61 -10.25
C THR A 240 -2.75 -18.67 -9.43
N PRO A 241 -3.91 -18.35 -10.03
CA PRO A 241 -5.19 -18.25 -9.33
C PRO A 241 -5.72 -19.58 -8.77
N ILE A 242 -6.53 -19.49 -7.72
CA ILE A 242 -7.12 -20.66 -7.02
C ILE A 242 -7.81 -21.62 -8.00
N HIS A 243 -8.63 -21.09 -8.93
CA HIS A 243 -9.40 -21.91 -9.86
C HIS A 243 -8.51 -22.73 -10.81
N ARG A 244 -7.35 -22.19 -11.22
CA ARG A 244 -6.39 -22.90 -12.08
C ARG A 244 -5.72 -24.05 -11.35
N VAL A 245 -5.31 -23.82 -10.10
CA VAL A 245 -4.73 -24.88 -9.26
C VAL A 245 -5.77 -25.97 -9.01
N LEU A 246 -7.01 -25.57 -8.66
CA LEU A 246 -8.08 -26.52 -8.35
C LEU A 246 -8.48 -27.35 -9.58
N ALA A 247 -8.46 -26.79 -10.79
CA ALA A 247 -8.68 -27.54 -12.02
C ALA A 247 -7.63 -28.65 -12.19
N LEU A 248 -6.34 -28.34 -12.01
CA LEU A 248 -5.29 -29.35 -12.09
C LEU A 248 -5.40 -30.41 -10.98
N VAL A 249 -5.76 -30.01 -9.75
CA VAL A 249 -6.04 -30.97 -8.66
C VAL A 249 -7.18 -31.91 -9.04
N ARG A 250 -8.26 -31.41 -9.66
CA ARG A 250 -9.37 -32.25 -10.13
C ARG A 250 -8.89 -33.25 -11.18
N ASP A 251 -8.10 -32.81 -12.16
CA ASP A 251 -7.58 -33.68 -13.22
C ASP A 251 -6.65 -34.77 -12.67
N GLU A 252 -5.75 -34.40 -11.75
CA GLU A 252 -4.83 -35.34 -11.10
C GLU A 252 -5.58 -36.31 -10.15
N ALA A 253 -6.64 -35.85 -9.48
CA ALA A 253 -7.48 -36.72 -8.65
C ALA A 253 -8.24 -37.73 -9.53
N ALA A 254 -8.87 -37.28 -10.61
CA ALA A 254 -9.63 -38.12 -11.53
C ALA A 254 -8.75 -39.21 -12.16
N ARG A 255 -7.52 -38.86 -12.59
CA ARG A 255 -6.54 -39.84 -13.10
C ARG A 255 -6.16 -40.93 -12.10
N ARG A 256 -6.41 -40.72 -10.81
CA ARG A 256 -6.12 -41.66 -9.71
C ARG A 256 -7.38 -42.27 -9.10
N GLY A 257 -8.53 -42.12 -9.74
CA GLY A 257 -9.80 -42.66 -9.25
C GLY A 257 -10.32 -41.98 -7.98
N ALA A 258 -9.91 -40.74 -7.72
CA ALA A 258 -10.40 -39.93 -6.61
C ALA A 258 -11.13 -38.68 -7.11
N LEU A 259 -11.97 -38.10 -6.26
CA LEU A 259 -12.68 -36.85 -6.51
C LEU A 259 -12.42 -35.89 -5.35
N ILE A 260 -12.50 -34.60 -5.65
CA ILE A 260 -12.54 -33.57 -4.61
C ILE A 260 -13.93 -33.61 -3.96
N SER A 261 -13.95 -33.90 -2.66
CA SER A 261 -15.15 -33.94 -1.81
C SER A 261 -15.45 -32.60 -1.15
N GLY A 262 -14.50 -31.68 -1.14
CA GLY A 262 -14.66 -30.33 -0.59
C GLY A 262 -13.35 -29.56 -0.62
N CYS A 263 -13.43 -28.24 -0.41
CA CYS A 263 -12.27 -27.37 -0.29
C CYS A 263 -12.38 -26.51 0.96
N GLU A 264 -11.25 -26.03 1.45
CA GLU A 264 -11.14 -25.24 2.67
C GLU A 264 -10.11 -24.14 2.47
N VAL A 265 -10.45 -22.93 2.91
CA VAL A 265 -9.49 -21.84 3.11
C VAL A 265 -9.05 -21.90 4.57
N VAL A 266 -7.74 -21.88 4.83
CA VAL A 266 -7.19 -21.78 6.19
C VAL A 266 -6.78 -20.33 6.45
N GLY A 267 -7.31 -19.72 7.51
CA GLY A 267 -7.17 -18.30 7.79
C GLY A 267 -7.92 -17.39 6.81
N LEU A 268 -7.33 -16.23 6.52
CA LEU A 268 -7.92 -15.20 5.66
C LEU A 268 -7.54 -15.39 4.19
N VAL A 269 -8.41 -14.91 3.30
CA VAL A 269 -8.18 -14.90 1.85
C VAL A 269 -8.53 -13.53 1.27
N PRO A 270 -7.75 -13.01 0.31
CA PRO A 270 -8.10 -11.76 -0.36
C PRO A 270 -9.38 -11.96 -1.16
N GLU A 271 -10.33 -11.03 -1.01
CA GLU A 271 -11.62 -11.07 -1.69
C GLU A 271 -11.49 -11.29 -3.20
N PHE A 272 -10.52 -10.63 -3.83
CA PHE A 272 -10.30 -10.77 -5.27
C PHE A 272 -10.02 -12.20 -5.72
N ALA A 273 -9.33 -13.01 -4.90
CA ALA A 273 -8.96 -14.37 -5.26
C ALA A 273 -10.20 -15.28 -5.30
N LEU A 274 -11.17 -15.04 -4.42
CA LEU A 274 -12.46 -15.73 -4.44
C LEU A 274 -13.33 -15.27 -5.60
N LEU A 275 -13.40 -13.96 -5.86
CA LEU A 275 -14.18 -13.41 -6.97
C LEU A 275 -13.66 -13.90 -8.33
N ASP A 276 -12.35 -13.96 -8.53
CA ASP A 276 -11.77 -14.48 -9.77
C ASP A 276 -12.10 -15.98 -9.94
N ALA A 277 -12.11 -16.76 -8.85
CA ALA A 277 -12.53 -18.15 -8.88
C ALA A 277 -14.03 -18.33 -9.16
N ALA A 278 -14.88 -17.48 -8.58
CA ALA A 278 -16.32 -17.47 -8.80
C ALA A 278 -16.66 -17.08 -10.25
N ALA A 279 -16.05 -16.01 -10.77
CA ALA A 279 -16.22 -15.58 -12.15
C ALA A 279 -15.83 -16.68 -13.14
N HIS A 280 -14.72 -17.38 -12.88
CA HIS A 280 -14.30 -18.53 -13.69
C HIS A 280 -15.30 -19.69 -13.62
N ALA A 281 -15.73 -20.08 -12.42
CA ALA A 281 -16.62 -21.22 -12.23
C ALA A 281 -18.02 -20.99 -12.81
N LEU A 282 -18.52 -19.75 -12.72
CA LEU A 282 -19.83 -19.34 -13.24
C LEU A 282 -19.79 -18.89 -14.71
N GLN A 283 -18.58 -18.83 -15.31
CA GLN A 283 -18.37 -18.37 -16.69
C GLN A 283 -18.93 -16.96 -16.95
N LEU A 284 -18.74 -16.04 -15.99
CA LEU A 284 -19.30 -14.69 -16.10
C LEU A 284 -18.60 -13.90 -17.21
N GLU A 285 -19.38 -13.40 -18.17
CA GLU A 285 -18.88 -12.53 -19.23
C GLU A 285 -18.81 -11.08 -18.76
N ALA A 286 -17.70 -10.39 -19.07
CA ALA A 286 -17.47 -8.98 -18.72
C ALA A 286 -17.73 -8.62 -17.24
N PHE A 287 -17.58 -9.58 -16.33
CA PHE A 287 -17.72 -9.35 -14.90
C PHE A 287 -16.68 -8.36 -14.40
N ARG A 288 -17.14 -7.33 -13.69
CA ARG A 288 -16.29 -6.36 -13.02
C ARG A 288 -16.51 -6.48 -11.53
N ARG A 289 -15.44 -6.37 -10.74
CA ARG A 289 -15.51 -6.47 -9.27
C ARG A 289 -16.44 -5.42 -8.65
N ASP A 290 -16.62 -4.27 -9.31
CA ASP A 290 -17.55 -3.21 -8.88
C ASP A 290 -19.04 -3.55 -9.05
N GLN A 291 -19.36 -4.71 -9.64
CA GLN A 291 -20.71 -5.27 -9.67
C GLN A 291 -21.07 -6.02 -8.38
N VAL A 292 -20.09 -6.34 -7.52
CA VAL A 292 -20.34 -6.89 -6.18
C VAL A 292 -20.85 -5.76 -5.29
N LEU A 293 -22.05 -5.91 -4.74
CA LEU A 293 -22.74 -4.86 -3.98
C LEU A 293 -21.88 -4.34 -2.82
N GLU A 294 -21.33 -5.22 -2.00
CA GLU A 294 -20.52 -4.85 -0.84
C GLU A 294 -19.23 -4.13 -1.24
N LEU A 295 -18.58 -4.54 -2.34
CA LEU A 295 -17.43 -3.80 -2.88
C LEU A 295 -17.83 -2.41 -3.35
N ARG A 296 -18.97 -2.32 -4.03
CA ARG A 296 -19.55 -1.06 -4.49
C ARG A 296 -20.01 -0.18 -3.33
N LEU A 297 -20.34 -0.74 -2.16
CA LEU A 297 -20.70 0.01 -0.96
C LEU A 297 -19.47 0.44 -0.13
N ARG A 298 -18.40 -0.36 -0.10
CA ARG A 298 -17.13 -0.03 0.61
C ARG A 298 -16.30 1.02 -0.12
N GLN A 299 -16.27 0.91 -1.43
CA GLN A 299 -15.83 1.96 -2.33
C GLN A 299 -17.09 2.47 -3.02
N PRO A 300 -17.97 3.20 -2.29
CA PRO A 300 -19.04 3.90 -2.96
C PRO A 300 -18.34 4.70 -4.07
N PRO A 301 -18.85 4.66 -5.32
CA PRO A 301 -18.37 5.62 -6.30
C PRO A 301 -18.38 6.95 -5.57
N VAL A 302 -17.22 7.63 -5.52
CA VAL A 302 -17.06 8.94 -4.90
C VAL A 302 -18.38 9.64 -5.09
N SER A 303 -19.09 9.91 -3.99
CA SER A 303 -20.48 10.36 -4.02
C SER A 303 -20.66 11.31 -5.20
N GLU A 304 -21.25 10.78 -6.26
CA GLU A 304 -21.21 11.32 -7.62
C GLU A 304 -19.79 11.52 -8.17
N ALA A 305 -19.43 10.79 -9.25
CA ALA A 305 -18.68 11.48 -10.29
C ALA A 305 -19.59 12.63 -10.70
N VAL A 306 -19.42 13.78 -10.05
CA VAL A 306 -20.05 15.04 -10.42
C VAL A 306 -19.73 15.16 -11.89
N SER A 307 -20.74 14.95 -12.72
CA SER A 307 -20.54 15.08 -14.15
C SER A 307 -19.96 16.47 -14.38
N ILE A 308 -19.16 16.68 -15.42
CA ILE A 308 -18.62 18.02 -15.68
C ILE A 308 -19.76 19.07 -15.76
N ALA A 309 -20.96 18.65 -16.20
CA ALA A 309 -22.18 19.46 -16.16
C ALA A 309 -22.60 19.80 -14.72
N THR A 310 -22.69 18.81 -13.83
CA THR A 310 -23.00 19.02 -12.41
C THR A 310 -21.96 19.91 -11.72
N PHE A 311 -20.68 19.80 -12.10
CA PHE A 311 -19.63 20.65 -11.56
C PHE A 311 -19.84 22.11 -11.98
N PHE A 312 -20.19 22.35 -13.26
CA PHE A 312 -20.56 23.68 -13.72
C PHE A 312 -21.81 24.22 -13.05
N ASP A 313 -22.85 23.39 -12.86
CA ASP A 313 -24.06 23.79 -12.14
C ASP A 313 -23.75 24.16 -10.68
N GLN A 314 -22.86 23.42 -10.01
CA GLN A 314 -22.41 23.70 -8.64
C GLN A 314 -21.60 24.99 -8.55
N VAL A 315 -20.68 25.24 -9.48
CA VAL A 315 -19.90 26.49 -9.54
C VAL A 315 -20.79 27.69 -9.86
N ALA A 316 -21.84 27.50 -10.66
CA ALA A 316 -22.79 28.55 -11.02
C ALA A 316 -23.88 28.81 -9.96
N ALA A 317 -24.07 27.86 -9.02
CA ALA A 317 -25.07 27.97 -7.97
C ALA A 317 -24.76 29.13 -7.00
N ALA A 318 -25.78 29.62 -6.30
CA ALA A 318 -25.63 30.60 -5.22
C ALA A 318 -24.99 30.02 -3.94
N ALA A 319 -24.31 28.87 -4.05
CA ALA A 319 -23.61 28.21 -2.96
C ALA A 319 -22.19 28.80 -2.80
N PRO A 320 -21.64 28.88 -1.58
CA PRO A 320 -20.30 29.43 -1.37
C PRO A 320 -19.15 28.54 -1.89
N THR A 321 -19.42 27.24 -2.04
CA THR A 321 -18.48 26.21 -2.50
C THR A 321 -19.20 25.28 -3.49
N PRO A 322 -18.53 24.81 -4.56
CA PRO A 322 -17.15 25.10 -4.98
C PRO A 322 -16.96 26.52 -5.53
N GLY A 323 -15.91 27.20 -5.07
CA GLY A 323 -15.61 28.60 -5.41
C GLY A 323 -14.41 28.78 -6.37
N GLY A 324 -13.93 30.01 -6.50
CA GLY A 324 -12.84 30.37 -7.42
C GLY A 324 -11.52 29.62 -7.17
N GLY A 325 -11.15 29.36 -5.90
CA GLY A 325 -9.96 28.57 -5.55
C GLY A 325 -10.05 27.12 -6.04
N THR A 326 -11.21 26.50 -5.83
CA THR A 326 -11.54 25.16 -6.31
C THR A 326 -11.48 25.08 -7.84
N VAL A 327 -12.03 26.08 -8.55
CA VAL A 327 -11.96 26.17 -10.03
C VAL A 327 -10.53 26.35 -10.51
N ALA A 328 -9.72 27.17 -9.84
CA ALA A 328 -8.31 27.34 -10.17
C ALA A 328 -7.55 26.01 -10.05
N ALA A 329 -7.72 25.29 -8.95
CA ALA A 329 -7.10 23.99 -8.75
C ALA A 329 -7.55 22.94 -9.79
N PHE A 330 -8.86 22.87 -10.09
CA PHE A 330 -9.40 22.01 -11.13
C PHE A 330 -8.84 22.33 -12.52
N THR A 331 -8.75 23.62 -12.87
CA THR A 331 -8.21 24.09 -14.15
C THR A 331 -6.73 23.74 -14.29
N GLY A 332 -5.95 23.90 -13.22
CA GLY A 332 -4.56 23.45 -13.17
C GLY A 332 -4.46 21.93 -13.37
N ALA A 333 -5.32 21.14 -12.72
CA ALA A 333 -5.35 19.70 -12.91
C ALA A 333 -5.68 19.32 -14.36
N LEU A 334 -6.62 20.01 -15.00
CA LEU A 334 -6.94 19.82 -16.42
C LEU A 334 -5.74 20.12 -17.33
N ALA A 335 -4.93 21.13 -17.00
CA ALA A 335 -3.70 21.44 -17.72
C ALA A 335 -2.68 20.28 -17.69
N THR A 336 -2.57 19.58 -16.55
CA THR A 336 -1.71 18.39 -16.45
C THR A 336 -2.15 17.26 -17.38
N CYS A 337 -3.45 17.12 -17.64
CA CYS A 337 -3.99 16.12 -18.55
C CYS A 337 -3.55 16.39 -20.00
N LEU A 338 -3.55 17.65 -20.42
CA LEU A 338 -3.06 18.05 -21.74
C LEU A 338 -1.55 17.80 -21.89
N ALA A 339 -0.75 18.17 -20.90
CA ALA A 339 0.69 17.88 -20.95
C ALA A 339 0.99 16.37 -20.96
N THR A 340 0.20 15.58 -20.21
CA THR A 340 0.28 14.12 -20.23
C THR A 340 -0.11 13.55 -21.60
N MET A 341 -1.14 14.10 -22.24
CA MET A 341 -1.54 13.72 -23.60
C MET A 341 -0.39 13.95 -24.59
N VAL A 342 0.27 15.10 -24.55
CA VAL A 342 1.44 15.38 -25.40
C VAL A 342 2.54 14.36 -25.17
N ALA A 343 2.87 14.05 -23.91
CA ALA A 343 3.87 13.04 -23.59
C ALA A 343 3.47 11.65 -24.11
N ASN A 344 2.22 11.22 -23.93
CA ASN A 344 1.69 9.95 -24.42
C ASN A 344 1.76 9.85 -25.94
N LEU A 345 1.44 10.93 -26.66
CA LEU A 345 1.52 10.99 -28.12
C LEU A 345 2.95 11.06 -28.66
N THR A 346 3.94 11.20 -27.77
CA THR A 346 5.37 11.30 -28.10
C THR A 346 6.12 10.01 -27.79
N VAL A 347 5.87 9.39 -26.63
CA VAL A 347 6.54 8.15 -26.20
C VAL A 347 6.27 7.02 -27.21
N GLY A 348 7.30 6.25 -27.54
CA GLY A 348 7.22 5.13 -28.48
C GLY A 348 7.36 5.50 -29.96
N LYS A 349 7.33 6.79 -30.32
CA LYS A 349 7.57 7.22 -31.70
C LYS A 349 9.07 7.30 -32.01
N LYS A 350 9.48 6.66 -33.11
CA LYS A 350 10.89 6.63 -33.57
C LYS A 350 11.49 8.03 -33.75
N ARG A 351 10.72 9.00 -34.27
CA ARG A 351 11.14 10.41 -34.46
C ARG A 351 11.57 11.08 -33.15
N TYR A 352 11.06 10.64 -32.00
CA TYR A 352 11.29 11.26 -30.69
C TYR A 352 12.09 10.34 -29.75
N ALA A 353 12.89 9.43 -30.30
CA ALA A 353 13.67 8.46 -29.52
C ALA A 353 14.57 9.15 -28.46
N ALA A 354 15.20 10.27 -28.82
CA ALA A 354 16.06 11.05 -27.92
C ALA A 354 15.32 11.74 -26.76
N HIS A 355 13.99 11.84 -26.82
CA HIS A 355 13.18 12.56 -25.83
C HIS A 355 12.29 11.65 -24.99
N GLN A 356 12.37 10.32 -25.15
CA GLN A 356 11.46 9.41 -24.45
C GLN A 356 11.58 9.47 -22.93
N ASP A 357 12.80 9.53 -22.39
CA ASP A 357 13.00 9.60 -20.93
C ASP A 357 12.48 10.92 -20.36
N ALA A 358 12.69 12.03 -21.09
CA ALA A 358 12.15 13.33 -20.72
C ALA A 358 10.61 13.32 -20.74
N MET A 359 9.98 12.69 -21.73
CA MET A 359 8.52 12.56 -21.78
C MET A 359 7.97 11.67 -20.67
N ARG A 360 8.67 10.58 -20.32
CA ARG A 360 8.30 9.74 -19.17
C ARG A 360 8.44 10.47 -17.84
N ALA A 361 9.44 11.36 -17.72
CA ALA A 361 9.55 12.25 -16.56
C ALA A 361 8.36 13.22 -16.49
N ILE A 362 8.00 13.86 -17.61
CA ILE A 362 6.82 14.73 -17.70
C ILE A 362 5.54 13.98 -17.30
N GLN A 363 5.35 12.71 -17.73
CA GLN A 363 4.19 11.91 -17.31
C GLN A 363 4.13 11.75 -15.78
N ARG A 364 5.25 11.40 -15.14
CA ARG A 364 5.31 11.22 -13.67
C ARG A 364 5.08 12.54 -12.93
N GLU A 365 5.72 13.61 -13.39
CA GLU A 365 5.57 14.95 -12.81
C GLU A 365 4.13 15.45 -12.96
N ALA A 366 3.52 15.28 -14.14
CA ALA A 366 2.14 15.67 -14.40
C ALA A 366 1.14 14.87 -13.55
N GLU A 367 1.34 13.56 -13.38
CA GLU A 367 0.52 12.72 -12.51
C GLU A 367 0.59 13.19 -11.04
N ALA A 368 1.79 13.45 -10.54
CA ALA A 368 2.00 13.95 -9.19
C ALA A 368 1.34 15.33 -8.98
N LEU A 369 1.51 16.24 -9.94
CA LEU A 369 0.86 17.56 -9.91
C LEU A 369 -0.67 17.45 -10.00
N ARG A 370 -1.20 16.53 -10.82
CA ARG A 370 -2.64 16.27 -10.92
C ARG A 370 -3.22 15.83 -9.59
N GLY A 371 -2.59 14.84 -8.95
CA GLY A 371 -3.00 14.36 -7.62
C GLY A 371 -2.95 15.47 -6.58
N SER A 372 -1.89 16.29 -6.59
CA SER A 372 -1.76 17.46 -5.70
C SER A 372 -2.88 18.48 -5.92
N LEU A 373 -3.12 18.89 -7.16
CA LEU A 373 -4.15 19.88 -7.53
C LEU A 373 -5.57 19.41 -7.22
N MET A 374 -5.88 18.13 -7.47
CA MET A 374 -7.17 17.55 -7.07
C MET A 374 -7.33 17.53 -5.53
N GLY A 375 -6.24 17.23 -4.80
CA GLY A 375 -6.23 17.33 -3.34
C GLY A 375 -6.43 18.75 -2.83
N LEU A 376 -5.83 19.74 -3.51
CA LEU A 376 -5.96 21.16 -3.19
C LEU A 376 -7.37 21.70 -3.46
N ALA A 377 -8.02 21.25 -4.54
CA ALA A 377 -9.42 21.60 -4.83
C ALA A 377 -10.36 21.19 -3.68
N ARG A 378 -10.17 19.98 -3.13
CA ARG A 378 -10.91 19.52 -1.95
C ARG A 378 -10.55 20.35 -0.71
N ARG A 379 -9.25 20.57 -0.47
CA ARG A 379 -8.77 21.35 0.69
C ARG A 379 -9.26 22.80 0.69
N ASP A 380 -9.46 23.40 -0.48
CA ASP A 380 -10.00 24.76 -0.62
C ASP A 380 -11.43 24.84 -0.07
N SER A 381 -12.28 23.90 -0.48
CA SER A 381 -13.64 23.77 0.05
C SER A 381 -13.64 23.48 1.55
N GLU A 382 -12.76 22.60 2.04
CA GLU A 382 -12.63 22.29 3.46
C GLU A 382 -12.15 23.47 4.32
N ALA A 383 -11.18 24.23 3.81
CA ALA A 383 -10.67 25.42 4.47
C ALA A 383 -11.75 26.51 4.55
N PHE A 384 -12.52 26.70 3.48
CA PHE A 384 -13.65 27.64 3.49
C PHE A 384 -14.72 27.24 4.51
N GLU A 385 -15.11 25.97 4.53
CA GLU A 385 -16.06 25.44 5.53
C GLU A 385 -15.51 25.55 6.95
N ALA A 386 -14.19 25.39 7.15
CA ALA A 386 -13.57 25.60 8.45
C ALA A 386 -13.68 27.05 8.93
N VAL A 387 -13.49 28.03 8.03
CA VAL A 387 -13.71 29.44 8.33
C VAL A 387 -15.18 29.70 8.69
N LEU A 388 -16.14 29.12 7.96
CA LEU A 388 -17.56 29.24 8.29
C LEU A 388 -17.90 28.63 9.65
N ARG A 389 -17.38 27.44 9.97
CA ARG A 389 -17.57 26.80 11.28
C ARG A 389 -16.97 27.65 12.41
N ALA A 390 -15.76 28.17 12.22
CA ALA A 390 -15.11 29.03 13.21
C ALA A 390 -15.94 30.32 13.45
N ARG A 391 -16.53 30.90 12.40
CA ARG A 391 -17.42 32.07 12.53
C ARG A 391 -18.70 31.76 13.33
N ARG A 392 -19.16 30.52 13.36
CA ARG A 392 -20.37 30.08 14.09
C ARG A 392 -20.11 29.70 15.54
N LEU A 393 -18.85 29.68 16.00
CA LEU A 393 -18.54 29.39 17.40
C LEU A 393 -19.18 30.44 18.34
N PRO A 394 -19.59 30.04 19.55
CA PRO A 394 -20.11 30.96 20.56
C PRO A 394 -19.13 32.09 20.88
N GLU A 395 -19.63 33.23 21.34
CA GLU A 395 -18.84 34.42 21.68
C GLU A 395 -19.31 35.12 22.97
N SER A 396 -20.05 34.41 23.83
CA SER A 396 -20.74 35.01 24.97
C SER A 396 -19.83 35.19 26.19
N THR A 397 -18.77 34.38 26.30
CA THR A 397 -17.78 34.46 27.38
C THR A 397 -16.39 34.83 26.87
N PRO A 398 -15.50 35.40 27.72
CA PRO A 398 -14.11 35.68 27.32
C PRO A 398 -13.35 34.44 26.83
N ALA A 399 -13.63 33.27 27.42
CA ALA A 399 -13.03 32.00 27.00
C ALA A 399 -13.54 31.58 25.61
N GLU A 400 -14.83 31.73 25.33
CA GLU A 400 -15.42 31.46 24.02
C GLU A 400 -14.91 32.43 22.95
N GLN A 401 -14.77 33.71 23.29
CA GLN A 401 -14.20 34.73 22.39
C GLN A 401 -12.75 34.39 22.03
N GLY A 402 -11.94 33.97 23.01
CA GLY A 402 -10.57 33.50 22.78
C GLY A 402 -10.51 32.29 21.86
N ALA A 403 -11.30 31.25 22.15
CA ALA A 403 -11.35 30.03 21.34
C ALA A 403 -11.83 30.29 19.91
N ARG A 404 -12.83 31.17 19.73
CA ARG A 404 -13.31 31.61 18.42
C ARG A 404 -12.24 32.36 17.64
N ALA A 405 -11.53 33.28 18.28
CA ALA A 405 -10.45 34.05 17.66
C ALA A 405 -9.30 33.14 17.19
N GLU A 406 -8.91 32.17 18.01
CA GLU A 406 -7.88 31.17 17.68
C GLU A 406 -8.31 30.29 16.49
N ALA A 407 -9.54 29.78 16.52
CA ALA A 407 -10.08 28.98 15.42
C ALA A 407 -10.17 29.76 14.11
N LEU A 408 -10.56 31.05 14.16
CA LEU A 408 -10.62 31.92 12.99
C LEU A 408 -9.22 32.23 12.43
N ALA A 409 -8.23 32.46 13.30
CA ALA A 409 -6.86 32.69 12.87
C ALA A 409 -6.28 31.45 12.18
N ALA A 410 -6.42 30.27 12.78
CA ALA A 410 -5.94 29.01 12.22
C ALA A 410 -6.63 28.69 10.87
N ALA A 411 -7.96 28.78 10.81
CA ALA A 411 -8.72 28.52 9.59
C ALA A 411 -8.41 29.55 8.48
N GLY A 412 -8.22 30.83 8.84
CA GLY A 412 -7.88 31.88 7.90
C GLY A 412 -6.49 31.70 7.28
N ILE A 413 -5.50 31.27 8.07
CA ILE A 413 -4.15 30.98 7.56
C ILE A 413 -4.21 29.82 6.55
N GLU A 414 -4.94 28.75 6.86
CA GLU A 414 -5.11 27.63 5.94
C GLU A 414 -5.85 28.06 4.66
N ALA A 415 -6.90 28.88 4.78
CA ALA A 415 -7.63 29.45 3.64
C ALA A 415 -6.76 30.35 2.74
N ALA A 416 -5.68 30.93 3.26
CA ALA A 416 -4.69 31.66 2.46
C ALA A 416 -3.58 30.75 1.89
N ARG A 417 -3.21 29.70 2.63
CA ARG A 417 -2.13 28.77 2.28
C ARG A 417 -2.52 27.81 1.16
N VAL A 418 -3.74 27.30 1.15
CA VAL A 418 -4.25 26.40 0.10
C VAL A 418 -4.20 27.03 -1.31
N PRO A 419 -4.72 28.24 -1.54
CA PRO A 419 -4.59 28.88 -2.85
C PRO A 419 -3.15 29.24 -3.19
N LEU A 420 -2.28 29.52 -2.21
CA LEU A 420 -0.85 29.72 -2.48
C LEU A 420 -0.20 28.44 -3.01
N GLN A 421 -0.44 27.30 -2.37
CA GLN A 421 0.02 25.99 -2.84
C GLN A 421 -0.56 25.62 -4.22
N THR A 422 -1.79 26.04 -4.49
CA THR A 422 -2.42 25.88 -5.81
C THR A 422 -1.67 26.68 -6.87
N ALA A 423 -1.31 27.94 -6.59
CA ALA A 423 -0.52 28.76 -7.50
C ALA A 423 0.89 28.20 -7.73
N GLU A 424 1.54 27.65 -6.70
CA GLU A 424 2.84 26.97 -6.82
C GLU A 424 2.76 25.75 -7.74
N ALA A 425 1.76 24.90 -7.53
CA ALA A 425 1.53 23.73 -8.39
C ALA A 425 1.23 24.15 -9.84
N CYS A 426 0.37 25.15 -10.04
CA CYS A 426 0.05 25.64 -11.37
C CYS A 426 1.27 26.26 -12.08
N LEU A 427 2.15 26.97 -11.37
CA LEU A 427 3.42 27.45 -11.93
C LEU A 427 4.28 26.29 -12.43
N ALA A 428 4.41 25.21 -11.66
CA ALA A 428 5.11 24.01 -12.11
C ALA A 428 4.47 23.40 -13.36
N VAL A 429 3.12 23.45 -13.48
CA VAL A 429 2.42 22.99 -14.69
C VAL A 429 2.72 23.89 -15.90
N VAL A 430 2.84 25.21 -15.73
CA VAL A 430 3.26 26.13 -16.81
C VAL A 430 4.63 25.73 -17.37
N GLU A 431 5.59 25.47 -16.49
CA GLU A 431 6.95 25.06 -16.91
C GLU A 431 6.97 23.67 -17.55
N LEU A 432 6.19 22.74 -17.01
CA LEU A 432 6.02 21.40 -17.54
C LEU A 432 5.38 21.42 -18.94
N ALA A 433 4.39 22.31 -19.17
CA ALA A 433 3.79 22.52 -20.48
C ALA A 433 4.79 23.09 -21.49
N GLY A 434 5.64 24.04 -21.07
CA GLY A 434 6.73 24.56 -21.92
C GLY A 434 7.73 23.47 -22.34
N ARG A 435 8.12 22.58 -21.41
CA ARG A 435 8.96 21.42 -21.73
C ARG A 435 8.26 20.44 -22.69
N ALA A 436 6.96 20.21 -22.49
CA ALA A 436 6.16 19.35 -23.37
C ALA A 436 6.05 19.93 -24.79
N ALA A 437 5.91 21.25 -24.93
CA ALA A 437 5.89 21.93 -26.22
C ALA A 437 7.23 21.78 -26.96
N SER A 438 8.36 21.98 -26.27
CA SER A 438 9.70 21.93 -26.89
C SER A 438 10.15 20.53 -27.31
N LEU A 439 9.78 19.51 -26.53
CA LEU A 439 10.33 18.15 -26.69
C LEU A 439 9.31 17.15 -27.23
N GLY A 440 8.03 17.53 -27.23
CA GLY A 440 6.91 16.68 -27.55
C GLY A 440 6.64 16.54 -29.05
N ASN A 441 5.61 15.75 -29.35
CA ASN A 441 5.09 15.58 -30.67
C ASN A 441 4.55 16.91 -31.22
N VAL A 442 5.11 17.38 -32.34
CA VAL A 442 4.76 18.66 -32.98
C VAL A 442 3.27 18.73 -33.34
N ASN A 443 2.64 17.59 -33.66
CA ASN A 443 1.22 17.54 -33.98
C ASN A 443 0.30 17.73 -32.76
N ALA A 444 0.86 17.69 -31.54
CA ALA A 444 0.15 17.91 -30.28
C ALA A 444 0.68 19.18 -29.58
N VAL A 445 1.45 20.02 -30.27
CA VAL A 445 2.04 21.22 -29.67
C VAL A 445 0.98 22.22 -29.20
N THR A 446 -0.17 22.26 -29.88
CA THR A 446 -1.31 23.09 -29.48
C THR A 446 -1.89 22.67 -28.13
N ASP A 447 -1.87 21.37 -27.81
CA ASP A 447 -2.33 20.87 -26.50
C ASP A 447 -1.39 21.33 -25.38
N ALA A 448 -0.07 21.33 -25.61
CA ALA A 448 0.91 21.91 -24.68
C ALA A 448 0.72 23.43 -24.53
N GLY A 449 0.41 24.14 -25.62
CA GLY A 449 0.12 25.57 -25.59
C GLY A 449 -1.11 25.90 -24.74
N VAL A 450 -2.21 25.19 -24.96
CA VAL A 450 -3.43 25.33 -24.14
C VAL A 450 -3.13 25.00 -22.68
N ALA A 451 -2.39 23.93 -22.40
CA ALA A 451 -1.98 23.56 -21.04
C ALA A 451 -1.28 24.72 -20.32
N GLY A 452 -0.29 25.35 -20.96
CA GLY A 452 0.44 26.48 -20.38
C GLY A 452 -0.45 27.70 -20.13
N LEU A 453 -1.33 28.03 -21.07
CA LEU A 453 -2.27 29.16 -20.96
C LEU A 453 -3.24 28.99 -19.79
N ILE A 454 -3.90 27.83 -19.69
CA ILE A 454 -4.89 27.61 -18.64
C ILE A 454 -4.24 27.40 -17.27
N ALA A 455 -3.03 26.82 -17.21
CA ALA A 455 -2.26 26.73 -15.97
C ALA A 455 -1.85 28.10 -15.45
N ARG A 456 -1.47 29.03 -16.33
CA ARG A 456 -1.20 30.42 -15.95
C ARG A 456 -2.45 31.10 -15.40
N ALA A 457 -3.58 31.01 -16.11
CA ALA A 457 -4.84 31.59 -15.65
C ALA A 457 -5.26 31.02 -14.28
N ALA A 458 -5.09 29.71 -14.08
CA ALA A 458 -5.32 29.04 -12.81
C ALA A 458 -4.40 29.58 -11.70
N ALA A 459 -3.10 29.76 -11.97
CA ALA A 459 -2.17 30.35 -11.00
C ALA A 459 -2.57 31.79 -10.63
N GLU A 460 -2.86 32.64 -11.62
CA GLU A 460 -3.32 34.02 -11.37
C GLU A 460 -4.62 34.05 -10.55
N GLY A 461 -5.59 33.19 -10.89
CA GLY A 461 -6.85 33.03 -10.15
C GLY A 461 -6.63 32.57 -8.71
N ALA A 462 -5.72 31.63 -8.48
CA ALA A 462 -5.36 31.19 -7.14
C ALA A 462 -4.70 32.32 -6.32
N LEU A 463 -3.81 33.12 -6.92
CA LEU A 463 -3.18 34.26 -6.23
C LEU A 463 -4.19 35.33 -5.78
N LEU A 464 -5.25 35.58 -6.57
CA LEU A 464 -6.35 36.46 -6.15
C LEU A 464 -7.06 35.93 -4.88
N ASN A 465 -7.21 34.61 -4.76
CA ASN A 465 -7.76 33.97 -3.56
C ASN A 465 -6.82 34.07 -2.36
N VAL A 466 -5.50 34.06 -2.57
CA VAL A 466 -4.52 34.35 -1.50
C VAL A 466 -4.72 35.78 -0.97
N GLU A 467 -4.81 36.75 -1.87
CA GLU A 467 -4.90 38.17 -1.50
C GLU A 467 -6.15 38.52 -0.68
N ILE A 468 -7.30 37.98 -1.07
CA ILE A 468 -8.54 38.26 -0.34
C ILE A 468 -8.51 37.66 1.07
N ASN A 469 -7.90 36.49 1.24
CA ASN A 469 -7.74 35.86 2.56
C ASN A 469 -6.71 36.61 3.42
N LEU A 470 -5.59 37.06 2.85
CA LEU A 470 -4.57 37.87 3.54
C LEU A 470 -5.11 39.18 4.14
N LYS A 471 -6.07 39.83 3.47
CA LYS A 471 -6.75 41.03 3.98
C LYS A 471 -7.54 40.79 5.27
N SER A 472 -8.00 39.56 5.47
CA SER A 472 -8.81 39.17 6.62
C SER A 472 -7.96 38.66 7.80
N LEU A 473 -6.64 38.57 7.63
CA LEU A 473 -5.71 38.03 8.62
C LEU A 473 -5.01 39.12 9.42
N SER A 474 -4.91 38.89 10.73
CA SER A 474 -4.05 39.66 11.64
C SER A 474 -2.57 39.41 11.36
N ALA A 475 -1.70 40.33 11.79
CA ALA A 475 -0.25 40.17 11.67
C ALA A 475 0.23 38.91 12.42
N SER A 476 0.96 38.05 11.73
CA SER A 476 1.56 36.83 12.27
C SER A 476 2.71 36.38 11.37
N ALA A 477 3.62 35.55 11.91
CA ALA A 477 4.69 34.97 11.11
C ALA A 477 4.13 34.14 9.92
N ASP A 478 3.05 33.39 10.14
CA ASP A 478 2.40 32.63 9.07
C ASP A 478 1.83 33.54 7.96
N LYS A 479 1.29 34.71 8.32
CA LYS A 479 0.81 35.69 7.33
C LYS A 479 1.98 36.23 6.51
N ASP A 480 3.08 36.60 7.17
CA ASP A 480 4.28 37.10 6.50
C ASP A 480 4.87 36.06 5.53
N ASP A 481 4.83 34.77 5.91
CA ASP A 481 5.28 33.67 5.07
C ASP A 481 4.43 33.55 3.79
N VAL A 482 3.10 33.64 3.93
CA VAL A 482 2.15 33.61 2.81
C VAL A 482 2.33 34.83 1.91
N GLU A 483 2.55 36.03 2.47
CA GLU A 483 2.82 37.27 1.73
C GLU A 483 4.12 37.17 0.91
N ARG A 484 5.19 36.62 1.48
CA ARG A 484 6.45 36.37 0.76
C ARG A 484 6.25 35.38 -0.38
N GLY A 485 5.48 34.31 -0.15
CA GLY A 485 5.12 33.33 -1.18
C GLY A 485 4.35 33.98 -2.34
N LEU A 486 3.32 34.77 -2.02
CA LEU A 486 2.51 35.52 -2.99
C LEU A 486 3.39 36.42 -3.88
N LYS A 487 4.27 37.21 -3.26
CA LYS A 487 5.19 38.09 -4.00
C LYS A 487 6.10 37.30 -4.95
N ARG A 488 6.73 36.23 -4.45
CA ARG A 488 7.61 35.36 -5.23
C ARG A 488 6.89 34.79 -6.45
N LEU A 489 5.66 34.30 -6.29
CA LEU A 489 4.91 33.68 -7.38
C LEU A 489 4.47 34.69 -8.43
N ARG A 490 4.07 35.90 -8.03
CA ARG A 490 3.75 36.99 -8.98
C ARG A 490 4.96 37.35 -9.86
N GLU A 491 6.15 37.42 -9.25
CA GLU A 491 7.39 37.72 -9.96
C GLU A 491 7.82 36.57 -10.90
N ALA A 492 7.58 35.31 -10.51
CA ALA A 492 8.00 34.14 -11.29
C ALA A 492 7.05 33.78 -12.45
N LEU A 493 5.74 33.99 -12.28
CA LEU A 493 4.71 33.46 -13.19
C LEU A 493 4.77 34.08 -14.59
N GLY A 494 4.92 35.41 -14.70
CA GLY A 494 5.01 36.10 -15.98
C GLY A 494 6.17 35.59 -16.85
N PRO A 495 7.42 35.60 -16.34
CA PRO A 495 8.56 35.05 -17.06
C PRO A 495 8.41 33.57 -17.42
N ALA A 496 7.87 32.73 -16.54
CA ALA A 496 7.67 31.31 -16.81
C ALA A 496 6.67 31.08 -17.95
N ALA A 497 5.54 31.80 -17.92
CA ALA A 497 4.54 31.73 -18.99
C ALA A 497 5.08 32.22 -20.33
N GLN A 498 5.88 33.29 -20.34
CA GLN A 498 6.49 33.79 -21.57
C GLN A 498 7.44 32.76 -22.18
N ARG A 499 8.31 32.12 -21.37
CA ARG A 499 9.19 31.04 -21.84
C ARG A 499 8.40 29.88 -22.46
N GLY A 500 7.26 29.52 -21.85
CA GLY A 500 6.37 28.47 -22.38
C GLY A 500 5.74 28.85 -23.73
N LEU A 501 5.31 30.10 -23.89
CA LEU A 501 4.78 30.62 -25.16
C LEU A 501 5.84 30.72 -26.25
N ASP A 502 7.05 31.14 -25.90
CA ASP A 502 8.17 31.20 -26.84
C ASP A 502 8.53 29.79 -27.35
N ALA A 503 8.56 28.79 -26.44
CA ALA A 503 8.74 27.38 -26.79
C ALA A 503 7.64 26.86 -27.71
N LEU A 504 6.37 27.19 -27.43
CA LEU A 504 5.23 26.86 -28.28
C LEU A 504 5.38 27.45 -29.69
N HIS A 505 5.67 28.76 -29.79
CA HIS A 505 5.82 29.42 -31.08
C HIS A 505 7.02 28.89 -31.86
N ALA A 506 8.12 28.57 -31.19
CA ALA A 506 9.26 27.92 -31.83
C ALA A 506 8.87 26.55 -32.42
N ALA A 507 8.12 25.74 -31.67
CA ALA A 507 7.69 24.42 -32.10
C ALA A 507 6.59 24.46 -33.19
N LEU A 508 5.75 25.49 -33.24
CA LEU A 508 4.77 25.70 -34.32
C LEU A 508 5.44 26.09 -35.66
N ASN A 509 6.62 26.69 -35.60
CA ASN A 509 7.38 27.16 -36.76
C ASN A 509 8.47 26.17 -37.22
N ALA A 510 8.60 25.01 -36.57
CA ALA A 510 9.60 23.97 -36.83
C ALA A 510 9.00 22.76 -37.54
#